data_AF-A0A936DQ54-F1
#
_entry.id   AF-A0A936DQ54-F1
#
_cell.length_a   1.000
_cell.length_b   1.000
_cell.length_c   1.000
_cell.angle_alpha   90.00
_cell.angle_beta   90.00
_cell.angle_gamma   90.00
#
_symmetry.space_group_name_H-M   'P 1'
#
loop_
_entity.id
_entity.type
_entity.pdbx_description
1 polymer ?
#
loop_
_entity_poly.entity_id
_entity_poly.type
_entity_poly.pdbx_seq_one_letter_code
_entity_poly.pdbx_strand_id
1 'polypeptide(L)'
;MSTILVIAILAFILYALFNRSEAVKNWSTLIPNIQHDPEDFYGLVKEILKERKIPGIKTDTTTFKESGILSAHRLYLQISRGDYIFHICGAPWGTGFFFSWWMRKMDDPLGDMLKNLPFVGKIFASRIDYDTYYKLDTDMMFRTSVHQSVLAAIEKLTEGKGIRGLTELERTADLRMIGK
;
A
#
# COMPACT_ATOMS: atom_id res chain seq x y z
N MET A 1 27.75 -2.58 35.48
CA MET A 1 26.42 -3.20 35.25
C MET A 1 25.41 -2.20 34.68
N SER A 2 25.38 -0.92 35.13
CA SER A 2 24.43 0.08 34.60
C SER A 2 24.70 0.54 33.16
N THR A 3 25.94 0.71 32.75
CA THR A 3 26.30 1.18 31.39
C THR A 3 25.96 0.16 30.30
N ILE A 4 26.26 -1.12 30.52
CA ILE A 4 25.90 -2.20 29.59
C ILE A 4 24.38 -2.31 29.44
N LEU A 5 23.63 -2.16 30.53
CA LEU A 5 22.17 -2.19 30.51
C LEU A 5 21.59 -1.01 29.71
N VAL A 6 22.14 0.21 29.89
CA VAL A 6 21.71 1.39 29.13
C VAL A 6 22.03 1.25 27.64
N ILE A 7 23.20 0.72 27.28
CA ILE A 7 23.57 0.47 25.87
C ILE A 7 22.65 -0.57 25.24
N ALA A 8 22.33 -1.65 25.97
CA ALA A 8 21.41 -2.67 25.48
C ALA A 8 19.99 -2.12 25.27
N ILE A 9 19.50 -1.27 26.17
CA ILE A 9 18.20 -0.59 26.03
C ILE A 9 18.21 0.35 24.84
N LEU A 10 19.26 1.18 24.67
CA LEU A 10 19.37 2.09 23.53
C LEU A 10 19.46 1.33 22.19
N ALA A 11 20.26 0.26 22.13
CA ALA A 11 20.38 -0.57 20.94
C ALA A 11 19.04 -1.26 20.61
N PHE A 12 18.29 -1.71 21.62
CA PHE A 12 16.96 -2.27 21.44
C PHE A 12 15.94 -1.23 20.98
N ILE A 13 15.96 0.00 21.52
CA ILE A 13 15.12 1.11 21.07
C ILE A 13 15.46 1.45 19.61
N LEU A 14 16.74 1.59 19.28
CA LEU A 14 17.17 1.84 17.90
C LEU A 14 16.72 0.70 16.98
N TYR A 15 16.96 -0.56 17.35
CA TYR A 15 16.48 -1.71 16.57
C TYR A 15 14.96 -1.66 16.37
N ALA A 16 14.17 -1.46 17.43
CA ALA A 16 12.72 -1.36 17.34
C ALA A 16 12.24 -0.18 16.47
N LEU A 17 12.94 0.96 16.49
CA LEU A 17 12.64 2.12 15.66
C LEU A 17 13.00 1.91 14.17
N PHE A 18 14.02 1.09 13.88
CA PHE A 18 14.53 0.88 12.52
C PHE A 18 13.98 -0.39 11.86
N ASN A 19 13.44 -1.36 12.61
CA ASN A 19 12.99 -2.63 12.06
C ASN A 19 11.56 -2.54 11.49
N ARG A 20 11.41 -1.84 10.37
CA ARG A 20 10.16 -1.71 9.63
C ARG A 20 10.01 -2.84 8.61
N SER A 21 9.60 -4.03 9.04
CA SER A 21 9.19 -5.08 8.10
C SER A 21 7.67 -5.11 7.99
N GLU A 22 7.10 -4.38 7.04
CA GLU A 22 5.68 -4.53 6.74
C GLU A 22 5.46 -5.63 5.71
N ALA A 23 4.37 -6.39 5.87
CA ALA A 23 3.89 -7.26 4.81
C ALA A 23 3.35 -6.39 3.68
N VAL A 24 4.19 -6.14 2.69
CA VAL A 24 3.87 -5.32 1.54
C VAL A 24 3.25 -6.21 0.47
N LYS A 25 2.01 -5.92 0.06
CA LYS A 25 1.41 -6.50 -1.14
C LYS A 25 1.50 -5.51 -2.28
N ASN A 26 1.63 -6.00 -3.50
CA ASN A 26 1.65 -5.13 -4.67
C ASN A 26 0.97 -5.78 -5.86
N TRP A 27 0.76 -4.97 -6.88
CA TRP A 27 0.42 -5.40 -8.21
C TRP A 27 0.94 -4.36 -9.19
N SER A 28 1.29 -4.80 -10.39
CA SER A 28 1.65 -3.90 -11.48
C SER A 28 1.27 -4.50 -12.83
N THR A 29 1.06 -3.61 -13.80
CA THR A 29 0.92 -3.96 -15.21
C THR A 29 1.48 -2.84 -16.08
N LEU A 30 1.91 -3.17 -17.29
CA LEU A 30 2.43 -2.24 -18.28
C LEU A 30 1.57 -2.33 -19.53
N ILE A 31 1.00 -1.20 -19.95
CA ILE A 31 0.37 -1.10 -21.26
C ILE A 31 1.38 -0.47 -22.23
N PRO A 32 1.78 -1.18 -23.30
CA PRO A 32 2.73 -0.65 -24.26
C PRO A 32 2.10 0.41 -25.17
N ASN A 33 2.92 1.31 -25.70
CA ASN A 33 2.55 2.29 -26.73
C ASN A 33 1.46 3.29 -26.30
N ILE A 34 1.41 3.60 -25.01
CA ILE A 34 0.51 4.62 -24.46
C ILE A 34 1.31 5.55 -23.54
N GLN A 35 0.89 6.80 -23.45
CA GLN A 35 1.40 7.78 -22.50
C GLN A 35 0.21 8.58 -21.96
N HIS A 36 0.16 8.76 -20.65
CA HIS A 36 -0.90 9.50 -19.96
C HIS A 36 -0.31 10.38 -18.87
N ASP A 37 -1.08 11.37 -18.44
CA ASP A 37 -0.80 12.05 -17.19
C ASP A 37 -1.24 11.15 -16.01
N PRO A 38 -0.37 10.89 -15.01
CA PRO A 38 -0.77 10.19 -13.79
C PRO A 38 -1.99 10.81 -13.11
N GLU A 39 -2.16 12.13 -13.17
CA GLU A 39 -3.27 12.84 -12.53
C GLU A 39 -4.63 12.51 -13.16
N ASP A 40 -4.70 12.33 -14.48
CA ASP A 40 -5.92 11.89 -15.18
C ASP A 40 -6.36 10.52 -14.65
N PHE A 41 -5.41 9.60 -14.53
CA PHE A 41 -5.64 8.28 -13.97
C PHE A 41 -6.09 8.36 -12.50
N TYR A 42 -5.44 9.19 -11.68
CA TYR A 42 -5.81 9.37 -10.26
C TYR A 42 -7.19 10.01 -10.08
N GLY A 43 -7.57 10.93 -10.97
CA GLY A 43 -8.90 11.52 -11.03
C GLY A 43 -9.98 10.45 -11.21
N LEU A 44 -9.80 9.57 -12.20
CA LEU A 44 -10.71 8.45 -12.47
C LEU A 44 -10.83 7.49 -11.29
N VAL A 45 -9.70 7.14 -10.66
CA VAL A 45 -9.72 6.27 -9.47
C VAL A 45 -10.52 6.91 -8.34
N LYS A 46 -10.30 8.21 -8.05
CA LYS A 46 -11.04 8.94 -7.00
C LYS A 46 -12.54 9.01 -7.29
N GLU A 47 -12.91 9.26 -8.54
CA GLU A 47 -14.32 9.29 -8.98
C GLU A 47 -14.99 7.93 -8.74
N ILE A 48 -14.38 6.84 -9.21
CA ILE A 48 -14.92 5.48 -9.05
C ILE A 48 -15.05 5.09 -7.57
N LEU A 49 -14.05 5.45 -6.74
CA LEU A 49 -14.12 5.18 -5.29
C LEU A 49 -15.26 5.95 -4.63
N LYS A 50 -15.50 7.20 -5.05
CA LYS A 50 -16.61 8.04 -4.57
C LYS A 50 -17.96 7.47 -4.98
N GLU A 51 -18.10 7.02 -6.23
CA GLU A 51 -19.31 6.37 -6.75
C GLU A 51 -19.64 5.09 -5.97
N ARG A 52 -18.62 4.30 -5.62
CA ARG A 52 -18.75 3.07 -4.82
C ARG A 52 -19.13 3.33 -3.35
N LYS A 53 -19.03 4.57 -2.86
CA LYS A 53 -19.37 4.97 -1.49
C LYS A 53 -18.73 4.09 -0.41
N ILE A 54 -17.46 3.72 -0.60
CA ILE A 54 -16.74 2.83 0.33
C ILE A 54 -16.60 3.55 1.68
N PRO A 55 -17.07 2.96 2.79
CA PRO A 55 -17.08 3.65 4.08
C PRO A 55 -15.68 3.79 4.67
N GLY A 56 -15.39 4.98 5.21
CA GLY A 56 -14.18 5.26 6.00
C GLY A 56 -12.89 5.38 5.18
N ILE A 57 -12.96 5.52 3.85
CA ILE A 57 -11.79 5.81 3.03
C ILE A 57 -11.35 7.26 3.18
N LYS A 58 -10.04 7.48 3.12
CA LYS A 58 -9.43 8.80 2.95
C LYS A 58 -8.52 8.75 1.73
N THR A 59 -8.53 9.81 0.94
CA THR A 59 -7.69 9.92 -0.27
C THR A 59 -6.77 11.12 -0.14
N ASP A 60 -5.50 10.95 -0.48
CA ASP A 60 -4.50 12.01 -0.50
C ASP A 60 -3.54 11.80 -1.70
N THR A 61 -2.66 12.75 -1.95
CA THR A 61 -1.57 12.61 -2.93
C THR A 61 -0.23 12.78 -2.22
N THR A 62 0.70 11.88 -2.48
CA THR A 62 2.03 11.92 -1.86
C THR A 62 3.11 11.68 -2.91
N THR A 63 4.31 12.20 -2.67
CA THR A 63 5.43 12.08 -3.58
C THR A 63 6.56 11.31 -2.91
N PHE A 64 6.97 10.19 -3.49
CA PHE A 64 8.11 9.42 -3.03
C PHE A 64 9.34 9.67 -3.89
N LYS A 65 10.51 9.68 -3.26
CA LYS A 65 11.83 9.69 -3.92
C LYS A 65 12.24 8.25 -4.22
N GLU A 66 12.88 8.01 -5.36
CA GLU A 66 13.40 6.68 -5.71
C GLU A 66 14.59 6.28 -4.81
N SER A 67 15.55 7.17 -4.57
CA SER A 67 16.68 6.97 -3.64
C SER A 67 17.48 8.25 -3.38
N GLY A 68 17.74 8.60 -2.12
CA GLY A 68 18.53 9.80 -1.77
C GLY A 68 17.87 11.14 -2.16
N ILE A 69 18.57 12.26 -1.93
CA ILE A 69 17.99 13.61 -2.03
C ILE A 69 17.77 14.05 -3.49
N LEU A 70 18.58 13.54 -4.43
CA LEU A 70 18.67 13.96 -5.83
C LEU A 70 17.95 13.04 -6.83
N SER A 71 17.21 12.04 -6.36
CA SER A 71 16.53 11.09 -7.26
C SER A 71 15.23 11.61 -7.82
N ALA A 72 14.74 10.90 -8.86
CA ALA A 72 13.43 11.11 -9.44
C ALA A 72 12.33 11.01 -8.38
N HIS A 73 11.31 11.84 -8.57
CA HIS A 73 10.11 11.88 -7.77
C HIS A 73 8.98 11.18 -8.52
N ARG A 74 8.18 10.39 -7.81
CA ARG A 74 6.94 9.82 -8.34
C ARG A 74 5.77 10.24 -7.46
N LEU A 75 4.74 10.78 -8.11
CA LEU A 75 3.47 11.09 -7.50
C LEU A 75 2.66 9.80 -7.33
N TYR A 76 2.08 9.61 -6.15
CA TYR A 76 1.20 8.50 -5.83
C TYR A 76 -0.15 9.01 -5.33
N LEU A 77 -1.21 8.34 -5.75
CA LEU A 77 -2.51 8.45 -5.10
C LEU A 77 -2.52 7.55 -3.86
N GLN A 78 -2.67 8.17 -2.70
CA GLN A 78 -2.77 7.49 -1.42
C GLN A 78 -4.24 7.24 -1.07
N ILE A 79 -4.59 6.01 -0.69
CA ILE A 79 -5.91 5.66 -0.17
C ILE A 79 -5.74 4.91 1.14
N SER A 80 -6.31 5.41 2.22
CA SER A 80 -6.22 4.77 3.52
C SER A 80 -7.58 4.44 4.10
N ARG A 81 -7.64 3.34 4.86
CA ARG A 81 -8.81 2.90 5.60
C ARG A 81 -8.39 1.93 6.70
N GLY A 82 -8.84 2.19 7.93
CA GLY A 82 -8.45 1.38 9.09
C GLY A 82 -6.93 1.30 9.21
N ASP A 83 -6.41 0.08 9.32
CA ASP A 83 -4.98 -0.19 9.49
C ASP A 83 -4.21 -0.22 8.16
N TYR A 84 -4.85 0.04 7.01
CA TYR A 84 -4.22 -0.14 5.69
C TYR A 84 -4.13 1.14 4.87
N ILE A 85 -3.08 1.19 4.05
CA ILE A 85 -2.81 2.28 3.12
C ILE A 85 -2.34 1.69 1.78
N PHE A 86 -2.95 2.19 0.71
CA PHE A 86 -2.58 1.94 -0.68
C PHE A 86 -1.85 3.17 -1.24
N HIS A 87 -0.78 2.93 -1.97
CA HIS A 87 -0.13 3.91 -2.83
C HIS A 87 -0.23 3.44 -4.26
N ILE A 88 -1.08 4.10 -5.04
CA ILE A 88 -1.33 3.80 -6.45
C ILE A 88 -0.42 4.69 -7.30
N CYS A 89 0.20 4.11 -8.32
CA CYS A 89 1.09 4.75 -9.25
C CYS A 89 0.58 4.59 -10.68
N GLY A 90 0.61 5.66 -11.45
CA GLY A 90 0.65 5.63 -12.91
C GLY A 90 1.91 6.38 -13.34
N ALA A 91 2.73 5.82 -14.22
CA ALA A 91 3.87 6.55 -14.77
C ALA A 91 4.35 6.00 -16.12
N PRO A 92 5.04 6.83 -16.92
CA PRO A 92 5.73 6.37 -18.12
C PRO A 92 6.79 5.31 -17.82
N TRP A 93 6.92 4.31 -18.69
CA TRP A 93 8.01 3.33 -18.67
C TRP A 93 8.36 2.88 -20.08
N GLY A 94 9.49 3.37 -20.60
CA GLY A 94 9.88 3.18 -22.00
C GLY A 94 8.83 3.80 -22.94
N THR A 95 8.34 3.03 -23.90
CA THR A 95 7.28 3.47 -24.84
C THR A 95 5.86 3.27 -24.29
N GLY A 96 5.72 2.72 -23.08
CA GLY A 96 4.43 2.45 -22.45
C GLY A 96 4.18 3.27 -21.20
N PHE A 97 3.06 2.98 -20.57
CA PHE A 97 2.65 3.53 -19.29
C PHE A 97 2.30 2.39 -18.34
N PHE A 98 2.93 2.35 -17.18
CA PHE A 98 2.66 1.32 -16.18
C PHE A 98 1.71 1.84 -15.11
N PHE A 99 0.93 0.92 -14.58
CA PHE A 99 0.06 1.11 -13.45
C PHE A 99 0.50 0.15 -12.37
N SER A 100 0.57 0.62 -11.13
CA SER A 100 0.87 -0.25 -10.00
C SER A 100 0.21 0.25 -8.73
N TRP A 101 0.16 -0.61 -7.73
CA TRP A 101 -0.11 -0.16 -6.37
C TRP A 101 0.66 -0.99 -5.37
N TRP A 102 0.96 -0.36 -4.25
CA TRP A 102 1.58 -0.95 -3.08
C TRP A 102 0.64 -0.79 -1.90
N MET A 103 0.36 -1.88 -1.20
CA MET A 103 -0.44 -1.89 0.02
C MET A 103 0.45 -2.25 1.19
N ARG A 104 0.32 -1.50 2.27
CA ARG A 104 1.00 -1.75 3.54
C ARG A 104 0.07 -1.52 4.72
N LYS A 105 0.47 -2.00 5.90
CA LYS A 105 -0.21 -1.63 7.14
C LYS A 105 0.23 -0.21 7.53
N MET A 106 -0.48 0.47 8.41
CA MET A 106 0.02 1.68 9.02
C MET A 106 0.99 1.29 10.13
N ASP A 107 2.14 1.98 10.18
CA ASP A 107 3.12 1.81 11.25
C ASP A 107 2.44 2.04 12.60
N ASP A 108 2.62 1.10 13.54
CA ASP A 108 2.25 1.24 14.94
C ASP A 108 3.52 1.11 15.80
N PRO A 109 4.36 2.16 15.89
CA PRO A 109 5.65 2.09 16.57
C PRO A 109 5.51 1.72 18.05
N LEU A 110 4.42 2.14 18.70
CA LEU A 110 4.17 1.82 20.10
C LEU A 110 3.77 0.35 20.27
N GLY A 111 2.83 -0.14 19.45
CA GLY A 111 2.44 -1.55 19.46
C GLY A 111 3.60 -2.48 19.10
N ASP A 112 4.40 -2.12 18.11
CA ASP A 112 5.58 -2.89 17.70
C ASP A 112 6.66 -2.89 18.79
N MET A 113 6.88 -1.77 19.47
CA MET A 113 7.78 -1.70 20.63
C MET A 113 7.29 -2.61 21.78
N LEU A 114 5.99 -2.55 22.11
CA LEU A 114 5.40 -3.36 23.19
C LEU A 114 5.45 -4.87 22.90
N LYS A 115 5.23 -5.28 21.65
CA LYS A 115 5.32 -6.68 21.22
C LYS A 115 6.72 -7.27 21.41
N ASN A 116 7.77 -6.46 21.25
CA ASN A 116 9.15 -6.90 21.35
C ASN A 116 9.69 -6.98 22.79
N LEU A 117 8.94 -6.52 23.80
CA LEU A 117 9.37 -6.59 25.20
C LEU A 117 9.31 -8.03 25.76
N PRO A 118 10.37 -8.51 26.44
CA PRO A 118 10.35 -9.82 27.09
C PRO A 118 9.30 -9.86 28.22
N PHE A 119 8.60 -10.99 28.35
CA PHE A 119 7.49 -11.23 29.29
C PHE A 119 6.20 -10.40 29.06
N VAL A 120 6.33 -9.09 28.84
CA VAL A 120 5.22 -8.15 28.56
C VAL A 120 4.59 -8.42 27.19
N GLY A 121 5.42 -8.71 26.18
CA GLY A 121 4.96 -8.96 24.81
C GLY A 121 3.95 -10.11 24.71
N LYS A 122 4.13 -11.20 25.48
CA LYS A 122 3.19 -12.35 25.47
C LYS A 122 1.81 -12.01 26.07
N ILE A 123 1.79 -11.16 27.10
CA ILE A 123 0.54 -10.74 27.76
C ILE A 123 -0.23 -9.78 26.85
N PHE A 124 0.45 -8.81 26.24
CA PHE A 124 -0.17 -7.81 25.37
C PHE A 124 -0.52 -8.35 23.97
N ALA A 125 0.33 -9.19 23.37
CA ALA A 125 0.05 -9.78 22.06
C ALA A 125 -1.26 -10.59 22.05
N SER A 126 -1.57 -11.29 23.15
CA SER A 126 -2.80 -12.08 23.27
C SER A 126 -4.09 -11.25 23.30
N ARG A 127 -4.03 -9.95 23.63
CA ARG A 127 -5.20 -9.06 23.72
C ARG A 127 -5.33 -8.11 22.53
N ILE A 128 -4.25 -7.88 21.78
CA ILE A 128 -4.20 -6.91 20.69
C ILE A 128 -4.56 -7.53 19.33
N ASP A 129 -4.42 -8.84 19.15
CA ASP A 129 -4.39 -9.48 17.81
C ASP A 129 -5.64 -10.30 17.43
N TYR A 130 -6.75 -10.16 18.15
CA TYR A 130 -8.01 -10.78 17.74
C TYR A 130 -8.76 -9.90 16.74
N ASP A 131 -8.38 -10.01 15.46
CA ASP A 131 -9.19 -9.49 14.37
C ASP A 131 -10.48 -10.35 14.27
N THR A 132 -11.62 -9.72 14.51
CA THR A 132 -12.93 -10.39 14.31
C THR A 132 -13.13 -10.74 12.83
N TYR A 133 -13.91 -11.77 12.52
CA TYR A 133 -14.27 -12.09 11.12
C TYR A 133 -14.87 -10.87 10.41
N TYR A 134 -15.69 -10.08 11.11
CA TYR A 134 -16.22 -8.83 10.58
C TYR A 134 -15.12 -7.86 10.13
N LYS A 135 -14.07 -7.68 10.93
CA LYS A 135 -12.92 -6.83 10.57
C LYS A 135 -12.16 -7.41 9.36
N LEU A 136 -11.87 -8.71 9.38
CA LEU A 136 -11.16 -9.39 8.30
C LEU A 136 -11.90 -9.28 6.95
N ASP A 137 -13.20 -9.54 6.94
CA ASP A 137 -14.04 -9.42 5.74
C ASP A 137 -14.08 -7.98 5.24
N THR A 138 -14.23 -7.05 6.18
CA THR A 138 -14.26 -5.61 5.88
C THR A 138 -12.94 -5.11 5.28
N ASP A 139 -11.80 -5.60 5.78
CA ASP A 139 -10.48 -5.28 5.24
C ASP A 139 -10.23 -5.95 3.88
N MET A 140 -10.72 -7.18 3.68
CA MET A 140 -10.70 -7.84 2.39
C MET A 140 -11.52 -7.06 1.36
N MET A 141 -12.72 -6.60 1.74
CA MET A 141 -13.57 -5.79 0.87
C MET A 141 -12.94 -4.46 0.50
N PHE A 142 -12.24 -3.80 1.43
CA PHE A 142 -11.48 -2.59 1.11
C PHE A 142 -10.42 -2.86 0.03
N ARG A 143 -9.59 -3.90 0.22
CA ARG A 143 -8.51 -4.25 -0.72
C ARG A 143 -9.05 -4.55 -2.11
N THR A 144 -10.08 -5.40 -2.18
CA THR A 144 -10.74 -5.76 -3.43
C THR A 144 -11.35 -4.53 -4.09
N SER A 145 -12.02 -3.65 -3.33
CA SER A 145 -12.65 -2.46 -3.89
C SER A 145 -11.64 -1.47 -4.47
N VAL A 146 -10.49 -1.27 -3.82
CA VAL A 146 -9.41 -0.42 -4.35
C VAL A 146 -8.85 -1.00 -5.65
N HIS A 147 -8.50 -2.29 -5.64
CA HIS A 147 -7.98 -2.96 -6.83
C HIS A 147 -8.96 -2.92 -8.01
N GLN A 148 -10.24 -3.20 -7.77
CA GLN A 148 -11.27 -3.12 -8.81
C GLN A 148 -11.51 -1.68 -9.29
N SER A 149 -11.31 -0.68 -8.45
CA SER A 149 -11.38 0.73 -8.86
C SER A 149 -10.20 1.13 -9.74
N VAL A 150 -9.01 0.59 -9.46
CA VAL A 150 -7.82 0.75 -10.33
C VAL A 150 -8.07 0.14 -11.70
N LEU A 151 -8.56 -1.10 -11.76
CA LEU A 151 -8.85 -1.77 -13.04
C LEU A 151 -9.92 -1.01 -13.85
N ALA A 152 -11.01 -0.60 -13.20
CA ALA A 152 -12.06 0.19 -13.84
C ALA A 152 -11.55 1.57 -14.33
N ALA A 153 -10.63 2.20 -13.59
CA ALA A 153 -10.00 3.44 -14.03
C ALA A 153 -9.10 3.22 -15.25
N ILE A 154 -8.35 2.11 -15.31
CA ILE A 154 -7.55 1.75 -16.50
C ILE A 154 -8.47 1.50 -17.69
N GLU A 155 -9.57 0.78 -17.51
CA GLU A 155 -10.59 0.57 -18.56
C GLU A 155 -11.14 1.90 -19.07
N LYS A 156 -11.66 2.77 -18.20
CA LYS A 156 -12.15 4.11 -18.59
C LYS A 156 -11.06 4.95 -19.28
N LEU A 157 -9.82 4.86 -18.82
CA LEU A 157 -8.70 5.61 -19.40
C LEU A 157 -8.34 5.12 -20.81
N THR A 158 -8.54 3.84 -21.10
CA THR A 158 -8.17 3.17 -22.36
C THR A 158 -9.32 3.01 -23.34
N GLU A 159 -10.56 3.17 -22.87
CA GLU A 159 -11.78 3.11 -23.66
C GLU A 159 -11.76 4.14 -24.81
N GLY A 160 -12.20 3.73 -26.00
CA GLY A 160 -12.26 4.60 -27.18
C GLY A 160 -10.91 4.97 -27.81
N LYS A 161 -9.77 4.58 -27.21
CA LYS A 161 -8.42 4.90 -27.72
C LYS A 161 -7.79 3.79 -28.58
N GLY A 162 -8.52 2.72 -28.88
CA GLY A 162 -8.00 1.57 -29.64
C GLY A 162 -6.92 0.78 -28.89
N ILE A 163 -6.78 1.01 -27.58
CA ILE A 163 -5.81 0.33 -26.71
C ILE A 163 -6.38 -1.03 -26.34
N ARG A 164 -5.54 -2.07 -26.32
CA ARG A 164 -5.97 -3.40 -25.87
C ARG A 164 -6.39 -3.36 -24.40
N GLY A 165 -7.41 -4.15 -24.05
CA GLY A 165 -7.72 -4.41 -22.64
C GLY A 165 -6.62 -5.20 -21.92
N LEU A 166 -6.66 -5.15 -20.59
CA LEU A 166 -5.85 -6.02 -19.74
C LEU A 166 -6.31 -7.47 -19.87
N THR A 167 -5.37 -8.40 -20.00
CA THR A 167 -5.63 -9.84 -19.94
C THR A 167 -5.96 -10.27 -18.50
N GLU A 168 -6.61 -11.41 -18.32
CA GLU A 168 -6.93 -11.94 -16.98
C GLU A 168 -5.69 -12.08 -16.08
N LEU A 169 -4.56 -12.46 -16.66
CA LEU A 169 -3.29 -12.55 -15.93
C LEU A 169 -2.83 -11.16 -15.45
N GLU A 170 -2.92 -10.14 -16.30
CA GLU A 170 -2.56 -8.77 -15.96
C GLU A 170 -3.53 -8.16 -14.94
N ARG A 171 -4.80 -8.58 -14.93
CA ARG A 171 -5.78 -8.13 -13.93
C ARG A 171 -5.56 -8.76 -12.56
N THR A 172 -4.93 -9.92 -12.51
CA THR A 172 -4.77 -10.67 -11.27
C THR A 172 -3.69 -10.04 -10.39
N ALA A 173 -4.08 -9.47 -9.26
CA ALA A 173 -3.14 -9.14 -8.19
C ALA A 173 -2.53 -10.44 -7.65
N ASP A 174 -1.20 -10.58 -7.72
CA ASP A 174 -0.53 -11.67 -7.03
C ASP A 174 -0.58 -11.39 -5.52
N LEU A 175 -1.67 -11.82 -4.90
CA LEU A 175 -1.91 -11.65 -3.46
C LEU A 175 -1.11 -12.66 -2.62
N ARG A 176 -0.30 -13.53 -3.24
CA ARG A 176 0.67 -14.37 -2.54
C ARG A 176 1.53 -13.47 -1.67
N MET A 177 1.69 -13.85 -0.42
CA MET A 177 2.53 -13.10 0.49
C MET A 177 3.92 -13.02 -0.15
N ILE A 178 4.44 -11.80 -0.34
CA ILE A 178 5.89 -11.64 -0.40
C ILE A 178 6.33 -12.02 1.01
N GLY A 179 6.62 -13.32 1.18
CA GLY A 179 7.15 -13.88 2.40
C GLY A 179 8.42 -13.13 2.75
N LYS A 180 8.59 -12.87 4.05
CA LYS A 180 9.84 -12.38 4.61
C LYS A 180 11.03 -13.23 4.15
#